data_AF-A0A4S2N1B6-F1
#
_entry.id   AF-A0A4S2N1B6-F1
#
_cell.length_a   1.000
_cell.length_b   1.000
_cell.length_c   1.000
_cell.angle_alpha   90.00
_cell.angle_beta   90.00
_cell.angle_gamma   90.00
#
_symmetry.space_group_name_H-M   'P 1'
#
loop_
_entity.id
_entity.type
_entity.pdbx_description
1 polymer ?
#
loop_
_entity_poly.entity_id
_entity_poly.type
_entity_poly.pdbx_seq_one_letter_code
_entity_poly.pdbx_strand_id
1 'polypeptide(L)'
;MLPNTTTASEKDSTTSPAAYFPDAPQNLSQAINTSTKDLHDTVNFAIMDRFQLLLSSNNHELYLTGMTSFHPVYSTFERVWSALLSSSSTLRPNISTAITAIHDPRLFRSSAIAADLSYLSGGSFDPDASPSRPQVVAYVNHIENAIREKPHVVLAYAHSYYMALFAGGKVLRKLLVNKKGFFPVHLPAGDEEEARRFSTGLFVFPADDPEEIRNKFKAGMVIAEEGLSEEEKTDIINEARAIFKWNEKLIHELDSICAPMYVKGEAAQVGKSVMAFAKKVQSRCPVDGYKLPAAVMLLCFLWLIKRAFLA
;
A
#
# COMPACT_ATOMS: atom_id res chain seq x y z
N MET A 1 7.57 74.91 38.70
CA MET A 1 8.64 74.41 37.81
C MET A 1 8.71 72.90 37.97
N LEU A 2 8.78 72.17 36.85
CA LEU A 2 8.68 70.71 36.60
C LEU A 2 9.45 69.78 37.58
N PRO A 3 9.22 68.43 37.61
CA PRO A 3 8.65 67.60 36.53
C PRO A 3 7.65 66.46 36.89
N ASN A 4 7.00 66.01 35.81
CA ASN A 4 6.20 64.80 35.62
C ASN A 4 6.89 63.51 36.09
N THR A 5 6.09 62.59 36.64
CA THR A 5 6.36 61.13 36.60
C THR A 5 5.11 60.40 36.12
N THR A 6 5.26 59.72 34.99
CA THR A 6 4.27 58.85 34.34
C THR A 6 4.32 57.47 35.01
N THR A 7 3.19 57.00 35.53
CA THR A 7 3.00 55.63 36.02
C THR A 7 2.57 54.72 34.87
N ALA A 8 3.39 53.71 34.56
CA ALA A 8 3.05 52.63 33.65
C ALA A 8 2.38 51.49 34.44
N SER A 9 1.20 51.08 33.98
CA SER A 9 0.43 49.94 34.50
C SER A 9 1.02 48.63 34.00
N GLU A 10 1.39 47.78 34.96
CA GLU A 10 1.80 46.39 34.79
C GLU A 10 0.55 45.53 34.55
N LYS A 11 0.46 44.88 33.38
CA LYS A 11 -0.57 43.87 33.08
C LYS A 11 0.03 42.49 33.29
N ASP A 12 -0.36 41.88 34.39
CA ASP A 12 -0.09 40.48 34.71
C ASP A 12 -0.94 39.59 33.77
N SER A 13 -0.28 38.73 33.00
CA SER A 13 -0.90 37.82 32.02
C SER A 13 -0.59 36.38 32.39
N THR A 14 -1.28 35.89 33.41
CA THR A 14 -1.27 34.48 33.78
C THR A 14 -2.05 33.68 32.73
N THR A 15 -1.32 33.07 31.81
CA THR A 15 -1.89 32.15 30.82
C THR A 15 -1.98 30.78 31.47
N SER A 16 -3.22 30.34 31.77
CA SER A 16 -3.50 29.01 32.30
C SER A 16 -3.10 27.93 31.27
N PRO A 17 -2.46 26.80 31.65
CA PRO A 17 -2.12 25.75 30.71
C PRO A 17 -3.40 25.11 30.14
N ALA A 18 -3.50 25.04 28.82
CA ALA A 18 -4.57 24.33 28.13
C ALA A 18 -4.65 22.88 28.66
N ALA A 19 -5.85 22.48 29.08
CA ALA A 19 -6.11 21.13 29.54
C ALA A 19 -5.71 20.12 28.45
N TYR A 20 -4.88 19.15 28.82
CA TYR A 20 -4.56 17.98 28.00
C TYR A 20 -5.83 17.14 27.88
N PHE A 21 -6.51 17.23 26.73
CA PHE A 21 -7.55 16.28 26.37
C PHE A 21 -6.84 15.03 25.83
N PRO A 22 -6.99 13.85 26.45
CA PRO A 22 -6.49 12.62 25.85
C PRO A 22 -7.14 12.45 24.47
N ASP A 23 -6.34 12.06 23.48
CA ASP A 23 -6.81 11.78 22.13
C ASP A 23 -8.03 10.85 22.19
N ALA A 24 -9.07 11.16 21.41
CA ALA A 24 -10.27 10.34 21.33
C ALA A 24 -9.87 8.87 21.07
N PRO A 25 -10.57 7.88 21.67
CA PRO A 25 -10.23 6.48 21.51
C PRO A 25 -10.16 6.12 20.03
N GLN A 26 -9.00 5.60 19.63
CA GLN A 26 -8.68 5.31 18.26
C GLN A 26 -9.51 4.11 17.76
N ASN A 27 -10.22 4.26 16.65
CA ASN A 27 -10.94 3.14 16.03
C ASN A 27 -9.97 2.16 15.34
N LEU A 28 -10.41 0.93 15.07
CA LEU A 28 -9.57 -0.16 14.56
C LEU A 28 -8.87 0.21 13.25
N SER A 29 -9.56 0.88 12.32
CA SER A 29 -8.96 1.31 11.05
C SER A 29 -7.85 2.35 11.27
N GLN A 30 -8.08 3.30 12.19
CA GLN A 30 -7.05 4.24 12.60
C GLN A 30 -5.89 3.50 13.29
N ALA A 31 -6.16 2.55 14.18
CA ALA A 31 -5.15 1.79 14.90
C ALA A 31 -4.25 0.98 13.95
N ILE A 32 -4.83 0.37 12.91
CA ILE A 32 -4.07 -0.24 11.80
C ILE A 32 -3.16 0.80 11.14
N ASN A 33 -3.69 1.97 10.76
CA ASN A 33 -2.89 3.01 10.10
C ASN A 33 -1.72 3.52 10.98
N THR A 34 -1.98 3.80 12.26
CA THR A 34 -0.93 4.27 13.19
C THR A 34 0.11 3.19 13.42
N SER A 35 -0.32 1.95 13.65
CA SER A 35 0.59 0.83 13.90
C SER A 35 1.34 0.36 12.67
N THR A 36 0.96 0.75 11.44
CA THR A 36 1.67 0.36 10.22
C THR A 36 2.41 1.50 9.55
N LYS A 37 2.35 2.71 10.11
CA LYS A 37 2.87 3.93 9.48
C LYS A 37 4.33 3.83 9.04
N ASP A 38 5.22 3.38 9.91
CA ASP A 38 6.65 3.23 9.65
C ASP A 38 6.94 2.20 8.54
N LEU A 39 6.23 1.07 8.59
CA LEU A 39 6.34 0.00 7.61
C LEU A 39 5.76 0.42 6.25
N HIS A 40 4.62 1.12 6.25
CA HIS A 40 4.01 1.72 5.07
C HIS A 40 4.97 2.70 4.39
N ASP A 41 5.56 3.62 5.17
CA ASP A 41 6.45 4.64 4.61
C ASP A 41 7.70 3.98 3.97
N THR A 42 8.20 2.89 4.56
CA THR A 42 9.30 2.07 4.02
C THR A 42 8.90 1.37 2.71
N VAL A 43 7.78 0.65 2.71
CA VAL A 43 7.28 -0.07 1.52
C VAL A 43 6.95 0.91 0.39
N ASN A 44 6.27 2.02 0.71
CA ASN A 44 5.91 3.04 -0.27
C ASN A 44 7.16 3.68 -0.89
N PHE A 45 8.19 3.97 -0.11
CA PHE A 45 9.46 4.45 -0.65
C PHE A 45 10.08 3.45 -1.62
N ALA A 46 10.15 2.17 -1.23
CA ALA A 46 10.73 1.13 -2.08
C ALA A 46 9.94 0.92 -3.39
N ILE A 47 8.60 0.93 -3.32
CA ILE A 47 7.71 0.85 -4.49
C ILE A 47 7.94 2.05 -5.40
N MET A 48 7.92 3.28 -4.87
CA MET A 48 8.02 4.49 -5.69
C MET A 48 9.37 4.62 -6.41
N ASP A 49 10.45 4.16 -5.79
CA ASP A 49 11.78 4.10 -6.40
C ASP A 49 11.80 3.14 -7.61
N ARG A 50 11.28 1.92 -7.42
CA ARG A 50 11.15 0.90 -8.49
C ARG A 50 10.18 1.32 -9.58
N PHE A 51 9.10 2.01 -9.22
CA PHE A 51 8.13 2.49 -10.19
C PHE A 51 8.75 3.54 -11.12
N GLN A 52 9.63 4.40 -10.61
CA GLN A 52 10.38 5.33 -11.45
C GLN A 52 11.38 4.62 -12.38
N LEU A 53 12.07 3.58 -11.89
CA LEU A 53 12.93 2.71 -12.72
C LEU A 53 12.14 2.06 -13.86
N LEU A 54 10.99 1.47 -13.53
CA LEU A 54 10.07 0.85 -14.47
C LEU A 54 9.58 1.83 -15.55
N LEU A 55 9.18 3.04 -15.16
CA LEU A 55 8.70 4.04 -16.12
C LEU A 55 9.84 4.65 -16.95
N SER A 56 11.05 4.76 -16.42
CA SER A 56 12.19 5.34 -17.16
C SER A 56 12.75 4.38 -18.21
N SER A 57 12.87 3.09 -17.87
CA SER A 57 13.31 2.02 -18.79
C SER A 57 12.29 1.71 -19.90
N ASN A 58 11.04 2.14 -19.74
CA ASN A 58 9.93 1.82 -20.64
C ASN A 58 9.77 0.30 -20.89
N ASN A 59 10.07 -0.50 -19.87
CA ASN A 59 10.04 -1.95 -19.94
C ASN A 59 8.84 -2.48 -19.15
N HIS A 60 7.77 -2.84 -19.85
CA HIS A 60 6.56 -3.39 -19.22
C HIS A 60 6.79 -4.76 -18.58
N GLU A 61 7.84 -5.50 -18.95
CA GLU A 61 8.18 -6.79 -18.32
C GLU A 61 8.47 -6.62 -16.83
N LEU A 62 8.99 -5.46 -16.41
CA LEU A 62 9.17 -5.13 -14.99
C LEU A 62 7.82 -5.01 -14.28
N TYR A 63 6.82 -4.41 -14.94
CA TYR A 63 5.46 -4.30 -14.40
C TYR A 63 4.80 -5.68 -14.33
N LEU A 64 4.86 -6.45 -15.42
CA LEU A 64 4.36 -7.84 -15.49
C LEU A 64 4.98 -8.71 -14.38
N THR A 65 6.31 -8.63 -14.22
CA THR A 65 7.06 -9.38 -13.20
C THR A 65 6.61 -9.02 -11.79
N GLY A 66 6.44 -7.73 -11.50
CA GLY A 66 5.92 -7.25 -10.22
C GLY A 66 4.50 -7.76 -9.96
N MET A 67 3.59 -7.57 -10.92
CA MET A 67 2.19 -8.00 -10.81
C MET A 67 2.07 -9.52 -10.62
N THR A 68 2.95 -10.30 -11.25
CA THR A 68 3.00 -11.76 -11.07
C THR A 68 3.32 -12.16 -9.63
N SER A 69 4.12 -11.37 -8.89
CA SER A 69 4.38 -11.65 -7.46
C SER A 69 3.18 -11.34 -6.56
N PHE A 70 2.34 -10.37 -6.93
CA PHE A 70 1.19 -9.94 -6.12
C PHE A 70 -0.11 -10.68 -6.47
N HIS A 71 -0.24 -11.25 -7.67
CA HIS A 71 -1.43 -12.02 -8.05
C HIS A 71 -1.76 -13.15 -7.06
N PRO A 72 -0.80 -14.04 -6.68
CA PRO A 72 -1.10 -15.11 -5.73
C PRO A 72 -1.48 -14.61 -4.33
N VAL A 73 -0.99 -13.44 -3.93
CA VAL A 73 -1.34 -12.80 -2.65
C VAL A 73 -2.82 -12.44 -2.62
N TYR A 74 -3.28 -11.69 -3.63
CA TYR A 74 -4.69 -11.33 -3.76
C TYR A 74 -5.57 -12.58 -3.91
N SER A 75 -5.19 -13.49 -4.82
CA SER A 75 -5.95 -14.73 -5.08
C SER A 75 -6.12 -15.57 -3.82
N THR A 76 -5.07 -15.68 -3.00
CA THR A 76 -5.11 -16.47 -1.78
C THR A 76 -6.04 -15.86 -0.74
N PHE A 77 -5.86 -14.59 -0.35
CA PHE A 77 -6.68 -14.05 0.72
C PHE A 77 -8.15 -13.90 0.28
N GLU A 78 -8.41 -13.55 -0.98
CA GLU A 78 -9.78 -13.46 -1.52
C GLU A 78 -10.47 -14.82 -1.54
N ARG A 79 -9.79 -15.87 -2.01
CA ARG A 79 -10.31 -17.24 -1.99
C ARG A 79 -10.60 -17.73 -0.57
N VAL A 80 -9.67 -17.52 0.37
CA VAL A 80 -9.86 -17.93 1.77
C VAL A 80 -11.00 -17.13 2.40
N TRP A 81 -11.12 -15.83 2.10
CA TRP A 81 -12.25 -15.02 2.56
C TRP A 81 -13.59 -15.54 2.00
N SER A 82 -13.68 -15.84 0.70
CA SER A 82 -14.89 -16.45 0.12
C SER A 82 -15.26 -17.78 0.76
N ALA A 83 -14.26 -18.61 1.12
CA ALA A 83 -14.49 -19.85 1.84
C ALA A 83 -15.08 -19.59 3.24
N LEU A 84 -14.54 -18.61 3.98
CA LEU A 84 -15.06 -18.20 5.30
C LEU A 84 -16.51 -17.69 5.23
N LEU A 85 -16.85 -16.93 4.20
CA LEU A 85 -18.23 -16.45 3.97
C LEU A 85 -19.18 -17.63 3.69
N SER A 86 -18.72 -18.60 2.90
CA SER A 86 -19.49 -19.80 2.55
C SER A 86 -19.70 -20.74 3.74
N SER A 87 -18.73 -20.80 4.67
CA SER A 87 -18.80 -21.56 5.91
C SER A 87 -19.08 -20.68 7.13
N SER A 88 -19.77 -19.55 6.96
CA SER A 88 -19.99 -18.56 8.03
C SER A 88 -20.69 -19.14 9.27
N SER A 89 -21.52 -20.17 9.08
CA SER A 89 -22.20 -20.90 10.16
C SER A 89 -21.26 -21.66 11.12
N THR A 90 -20.02 -21.94 10.70
CA THR A 90 -19.02 -22.60 11.56
C THR A 90 -18.15 -21.60 12.33
N LEU A 91 -18.29 -20.31 12.05
CA LEU A 91 -17.54 -19.25 12.72
C LEU A 91 -18.27 -18.77 13.97
N ARG A 92 -17.53 -18.16 14.88
CA ARG A 92 -18.15 -17.45 16.00
C ARG A 92 -19.04 -16.32 15.46
N PRO A 93 -20.23 -16.06 16.05
CA PRO A 93 -21.18 -15.09 15.51
C PRO A 93 -20.59 -13.70 15.29
N ASN A 94 -19.77 -13.21 16.21
CA ASN A 94 -19.12 -11.91 16.10
C ASN A 94 -18.16 -11.84 14.90
N ILE A 95 -17.40 -12.92 14.66
CA ILE A 95 -16.48 -13.01 13.52
C ILE A 95 -17.23 -13.13 12.19
N SER A 96 -18.30 -13.93 12.15
CA SER A 96 -19.18 -14.03 10.98
C SER A 96 -19.75 -12.67 10.59
N THR A 97 -20.25 -11.90 11.58
CA THR A 97 -20.73 -10.54 11.37
C THR A 97 -19.62 -9.63 10.84
N ALA A 98 -18.45 -9.62 11.48
CA ALA A 98 -17.33 -8.77 11.09
C ALA A 98 -16.87 -9.00 9.64
N ILE A 99 -16.66 -10.26 9.26
CA ILE A 99 -16.19 -10.65 7.92
C ILE A 99 -17.25 -10.38 6.84
N THR A 100 -18.53 -10.54 7.18
CA THR A 100 -19.65 -10.23 6.27
C THR A 100 -19.82 -8.72 6.09
N ALA A 101 -19.65 -7.93 7.16
CA ALA A 101 -19.87 -6.49 7.14
C ALA A 101 -18.94 -5.76 6.17
N ILE A 102 -17.70 -6.24 6.02
CA ILE A 102 -16.70 -5.65 5.10
C ILE A 102 -16.73 -6.22 3.68
N HIS A 103 -17.61 -7.20 3.41
CA HIS A 103 -17.65 -7.87 2.11
C HIS A 103 -18.38 -7.04 1.04
N ASP A 104 -17.70 -6.80 -0.07
CA ASP A 104 -18.28 -6.34 -1.32
C ASP A 104 -17.54 -7.02 -2.48
N PRO A 105 -18.19 -7.84 -3.31
CA PRO A 105 -17.54 -8.52 -4.43
C PRO A 105 -16.82 -7.56 -5.38
N ARG A 106 -17.26 -6.30 -5.47
CA ARG A 106 -16.63 -5.28 -6.31
C ARG A 106 -15.25 -4.87 -5.81
N LEU A 107 -14.85 -5.22 -4.58
CA LEU A 107 -13.50 -5.00 -4.07
C LEU A 107 -12.47 -5.95 -4.66
N PHE A 108 -12.87 -7.19 -5.00
CA PHE A 108 -11.94 -8.27 -5.31
C PHE A 108 -11.16 -7.95 -6.58
N ARG A 109 -9.84 -8.14 -6.55
CA ARG A 109 -8.90 -7.75 -7.61
C ARG A 109 -8.28 -8.95 -8.32
N SER A 110 -8.34 -10.16 -7.77
CA SER A 110 -7.60 -11.30 -8.33
C SER A 110 -7.90 -11.56 -9.80
N SER A 111 -9.19 -11.55 -10.17
CA SER A 111 -9.62 -11.73 -11.57
C SER A 111 -9.15 -10.59 -12.48
N ALA A 112 -9.16 -9.35 -11.99
CA ALA A 112 -8.67 -8.19 -12.74
C ALA A 112 -7.15 -8.25 -12.95
N ILE A 113 -6.40 -8.68 -11.93
CA ILE A 113 -4.95 -8.90 -12.02
C ILE A 113 -4.65 -10.04 -13.00
N ALA A 114 -5.39 -11.14 -12.94
CA ALA A 114 -5.22 -12.26 -13.87
C ALA A 114 -5.48 -11.83 -15.32
N ALA A 115 -6.51 -11.02 -15.56
CA ALA A 115 -6.78 -10.45 -16.88
C ALA A 115 -5.65 -9.52 -17.35
N ASP A 116 -5.14 -8.64 -16.48
CA ASP A 116 -3.98 -7.78 -16.76
C ASP A 116 -2.75 -8.62 -17.14
N LEU A 117 -2.44 -9.66 -16.37
CA LEU A 117 -1.29 -10.54 -16.60
C LEU A 117 -1.44 -11.37 -17.88
N SER A 118 -2.63 -11.88 -18.17
CA SER A 118 -2.93 -12.57 -19.43
C SER A 118 -2.72 -11.65 -20.62
N TYR A 119 -3.18 -10.39 -20.54
CA TYR A 119 -2.97 -9.43 -21.62
C TYR A 119 -1.49 -9.09 -21.79
N LEU A 120 -0.81 -8.69 -20.70
CA LEU A 120 0.59 -8.25 -20.71
C LEU A 120 1.57 -9.34 -21.18
N SER A 121 1.24 -10.61 -20.97
CA SER A 121 2.07 -11.75 -21.39
C SER A 121 1.73 -12.25 -22.81
N GLY A 122 0.80 -11.61 -23.51
CA GLY A 122 0.30 -12.10 -24.81
C GLY A 122 -0.45 -13.44 -24.71
N GLY A 123 -1.05 -13.73 -23.57
CA GLY A 123 -1.90 -14.90 -23.32
C GLY A 123 -1.20 -16.11 -22.69
N SER A 124 0.09 -16.01 -22.33
CA SER A 124 0.83 -17.13 -21.75
C SER A 124 0.72 -17.26 -20.23
N PHE A 125 0.05 -16.32 -19.56
CA PHE A 125 -0.14 -16.36 -18.11
C PHE A 125 -1.19 -17.41 -17.71
N ASP A 126 -0.80 -18.31 -16.82
CA ASP A 126 -1.69 -19.28 -16.18
C ASP A 126 -2.05 -18.77 -14.76
N PRO A 127 -3.32 -18.37 -14.50
CA PRO A 127 -3.74 -17.89 -13.19
C PRO A 127 -3.81 -18.99 -12.12
N ASP A 128 -3.90 -20.26 -12.53
CA ASP A 128 -4.04 -21.41 -11.62
C ASP A 128 -2.68 -22.07 -11.33
N ALA A 129 -1.61 -21.62 -12.01
CA ALA A 129 -0.26 -22.09 -11.75
C ALA A 129 0.16 -21.81 -10.30
N SER A 130 0.70 -22.84 -9.65
CA SER A 130 1.27 -22.69 -8.31
C SER A 130 2.44 -21.70 -8.33
N PRO A 131 2.52 -20.76 -7.37
CA PRO A 131 3.65 -19.85 -7.30
C PRO A 131 4.94 -20.64 -7.09
N SER A 132 6.00 -20.26 -7.82
CA SER A 132 7.32 -20.90 -7.73
C SER A 132 8.35 -20.03 -7.01
N ARG A 133 8.08 -18.73 -6.84
CA ARG A 133 8.99 -17.77 -6.21
C ARG A 133 9.01 -17.96 -4.68
N PRO A 134 10.17 -18.16 -4.04
CA PRO A 134 10.25 -18.52 -2.62
C PRO A 134 9.50 -17.58 -1.67
N GLN A 135 9.62 -16.26 -1.82
CA GLN A 135 8.93 -15.31 -0.94
C GLN A 135 7.43 -15.27 -1.20
N VAL A 136 7.00 -15.43 -2.47
CA VAL A 136 5.58 -15.55 -2.82
C VAL A 136 4.96 -16.80 -2.20
N VAL A 137 5.62 -17.96 -2.32
CA VAL A 137 5.17 -19.22 -1.71
C VAL A 137 5.08 -19.08 -0.19
N ALA A 138 6.12 -18.54 0.44
CA ALA A 138 6.16 -18.36 1.88
C ALA A 138 5.04 -17.42 2.37
N TYR A 139 4.74 -16.36 1.62
CA TYR A 139 3.67 -15.44 1.98
C TYR A 139 2.28 -16.05 1.78
N VAL A 140 2.03 -16.72 0.66
CA VAL A 140 0.76 -17.44 0.43
C VAL A 140 0.48 -18.44 1.55
N ASN A 141 1.49 -19.23 1.94
CA ASN A 141 1.36 -20.16 3.07
C ASN A 141 1.07 -19.44 4.39
N HIS A 142 1.69 -18.28 4.62
CA HIS A 142 1.40 -17.47 5.81
C HIS A 142 -0.05 -16.97 5.82
N ILE A 143 -0.57 -16.46 4.69
CA ILE A 143 -1.95 -15.98 4.56
C ILE A 143 -2.93 -17.10 4.90
N GLU A 144 -2.74 -18.29 4.30
CA GLU A 144 -3.61 -19.44 4.56
C GLU A 144 -3.57 -19.86 6.03
N ASN A 145 -2.38 -19.95 6.62
CA ASN A 145 -2.24 -20.35 8.01
C ASN A 145 -2.83 -19.32 8.97
N ALA A 146 -2.53 -18.03 8.76
CA ALA A 146 -2.98 -16.94 9.62
C ALA A 146 -4.51 -16.84 9.62
N ILE A 147 -5.14 -16.84 8.45
CA ILE A 147 -6.60 -16.74 8.34
C ILE A 147 -7.28 -18.04 8.83
N ARG A 148 -6.71 -19.22 8.57
CA ARG A 148 -7.25 -20.48 9.08
C ARG A 148 -7.24 -20.54 10.61
N GLU A 149 -6.15 -20.10 11.23
CA GLU A 149 -6.01 -20.09 12.69
C GLU A 149 -6.85 -18.98 13.34
N LYS A 150 -6.91 -17.82 12.69
CA LYS A 150 -7.56 -16.61 13.21
C LYS A 150 -8.39 -15.94 12.11
N PRO A 151 -9.63 -16.40 11.84
CA PRO A 151 -10.41 -15.92 10.70
C PRO A 151 -10.62 -14.40 10.65
N HIS A 152 -10.66 -13.73 11.80
CA HIS A 152 -10.80 -12.27 11.91
C HIS A 152 -9.64 -11.49 11.29
N VAL A 153 -8.45 -12.07 11.14
CA VAL A 153 -7.30 -11.34 10.57
C VAL A 153 -7.46 -11.06 9.08
N VAL A 154 -8.44 -11.66 8.39
CA VAL A 154 -8.80 -11.29 7.01
C VAL A 154 -9.13 -9.80 6.86
N LEU A 155 -9.62 -9.15 7.93
CA LEU A 155 -9.85 -7.70 7.96
C LEU A 155 -8.56 -6.90 7.74
N ALA A 156 -7.41 -7.40 8.24
CA ALA A 156 -6.11 -6.76 8.04
C ALA A 156 -5.72 -6.76 6.56
N TYR A 157 -5.94 -7.87 5.86
CA TYR A 157 -5.71 -8.01 4.42
C TYR A 157 -6.61 -7.08 3.60
N ALA A 158 -7.91 -7.14 3.85
CA ALA A 158 -8.89 -6.31 3.16
C ALA A 158 -8.59 -4.81 3.34
N HIS A 159 -8.31 -4.38 4.59
CA HIS A 159 -7.97 -3.00 4.87
C HIS A 159 -6.65 -2.60 4.20
N SER A 160 -5.58 -3.36 4.41
CA SER A 160 -4.23 -2.99 3.93
C SER A 160 -4.14 -2.95 2.40
N TYR A 161 -4.72 -3.93 1.69
CA TYR A 161 -4.64 -4.00 0.24
C TYR A 161 -5.65 -3.10 -0.47
N TYR A 162 -6.93 -3.09 -0.06
CA TYR A 162 -7.93 -2.31 -0.79
C TYR A 162 -7.86 -0.82 -0.48
N MET A 163 -7.60 -0.42 0.78
CA MET A 163 -7.48 1.01 1.09
C MET A 163 -6.27 1.64 0.40
N ALA A 164 -5.19 0.88 0.22
CA ALA A 164 -4.04 1.31 -0.57
C ALA A 164 -4.42 1.62 -2.03
N LEU A 165 -5.31 0.83 -2.65
CA LEU A 165 -5.75 1.06 -4.03
C LEU A 165 -6.62 2.32 -4.19
N PHE A 166 -7.49 2.63 -3.23
CA PHE A 166 -8.30 3.86 -3.25
C PHE A 166 -7.47 5.14 -3.06
N ALA A 167 -6.26 5.03 -2.49
CA ALA A 167 -5.35 6.14 -2.28
C ALA A 167 -4.15 6.07 -3.24
N GLY A 168 -3.11 5.31 -2.89
CA GLY A 168 -1.87 5.18 -3.65
C GLY A 168 -2.08 4.57 -5.05
N GLY A 169 -3.03 3.64 -5.19
CA GLY A 169 -3.35 3.01 -6.48
C GLY A 169 -3.76 4.01 -7.56
N LYS A 170 -4.52 5.06 -7.20
CA LYS A 170 -4.88 6.14 -8.15
C LYS A 170 -3.65 6.87 -8.68
N VAL A 171 -2.64 7.08 -7.84
CA VAL A 171 -1.37 7.72 -8.23
C VAL A 171 -0.59 6.81 -9.16
N LEU A 172 -0.39 5.54 -8.80
CA LEU A 172 0.34 4.57 -9.63
C LEU A 172 -0.32 4.39 -11.00
N ARG A 173 -1.65 4.22 -11.03
CA ARG A 173 -2.41 4.14 -12.28
C ARG A 173 -2.20 5.37 -13.15
N LYS A 174 -2.30 6.57 -12.59
CA LYS A 174 -2.10 7.83 -13.31
C LYS A 174 -0.71 7.91 -13.93
N LEU A 175 0.31 7.44 -13.23
CA LEU A 175 1.68 7.42 -13.75
C LEU A 175 1.83 6.44 -14.92
N LEU A 176 1.24 5.24 -14.83
CA LEU A 176 1.26 4.24 -15.92
C LEU A 176 0.55 4.74 -17.17
N VAL A 177 -0.71 5.20 -17.04
CA VAL A 177 -1.52 5.59 -18.20
C VAL A 177 -0.97 6.81 -18.94
N ASN A 178 -0.19 7.65 -18.25
CA ASN A 178 0.45 8.82 -18.84
C ASN A 178 1.78 8.49 -19.55
N LYS A 179 2.35 7.30 -19.33
CA LYS A 179 3.56 6.85 -20.03
C LYS A 179 3.18 6.28 -21.39
N LYS A 180 3.37 7.07 -22.45
CA LYS A 180 3.15 6.65 -23.84
C LYS A 180 4.07 5.50 -24.23
N GLY A 181 3.56 4.56 -25.03
CA GLY A 181 4.32 3.39 -25.48
C GLY A 181 4.83 2.48 -24.36
N PHE A 182 4.24 2.55 -23.16
CA PHE A 182 4.64 1.69 -22.05
C PHE A 182 4.09 0.27 -22.21
N PHE A 183 2.78 0.15 -22.42
CA PHE A 183 2.13 -1.15 -22.56
C PHE A 183 2.24 -1.67 -23.98
N PRO A 184 2.43 -2.99 -24.16
CA PRO A 184 2.39 -3.60 -25.47
C PRO A 184 0.96 -3.59 -26.02
N VAL A 185 0.84 -3.52 -27.34
CA VAL A 185 -0.45 -3.70 -28.04
C VAL A 185 -0.56 -5.17 -28.44
N HIS A 186 -1.24 -5.95 -27.61
CA HIS A 186 -1.61 -7.32 -27.90
C HIS A 186 -3.09 -7.39 -28.24
N LEU A 187 -3.51 -8.40 -29.02
CA LEU A 187 -4.94 -8.64 -29.18
C LEU A 187 -5.58 -8.89 -27.80
N PRO A 188 -6.79 -8.35 -27.53
CA PRO A 188 -7.71 -7.74 -28.48
C PRO A 188 -7.55 -6.22 -28.68
N ALA A 189 -6.55 -5.57 -28.07
CA ALA A 189 -6.36 -4.13 -28.25
C ALA A 189 -5.99 -3.78 -29.69
N GLY A 190 -6.68 -2.80 -30.27
CA GLY A 190 -6.35 -2.21 -31.55
C GLY A 190 -5.32 -1.08 -31.45
N ASP A 191 -5.21 -0.45 -30.28
CA ASP A 191 -4.34 0.71 -30.04
C ASP A 191 -3.80 0.79 -28.60
N GLU A 192 -2.98 1.82 -28.35
CA GLU A 192 -2.41 2.08 -27.01
C GLU A 192 -3.45 2.45 -25.95
N GLU A 193 -4.60 3.03 -26.33
CA GLU A 193 -5.63 3.40 -25.37
C GLU A 193 -6.33 2.16 -24.83
N GLU A 194 -6.69 1.24 -25.71
CA GLU A 194 -7.25 -0.06 -25.34
C GLU A 194 -6.24 -0.88 -24.54
N ALA A 195 -4.97 -0.90 -24.95
CA ALA A 195 -3.90 -1.58 -24.21
C ALA A 195 -3.80 -1.13 -22.74
N ARG A 196 -3.95 0.19 -22.49
CA ARG A 196 -3.99 0.74 -21.11
C ARG A 196 -5.16 0.20 -20.29
N ARG A 197 -6.32 -0.03 -20.91
CA ARG A 197 -7.52 -0.55 -20.23
C ARG A 197 -7.33 -2.01 -19.84
N PHE A 198 -6.68 -2.81 -20.69
CA PHE A 198 -6.38 -4.22 -20.42
C PHE A 198 -5.15 -4.47 -19.53
N SER A 199 -4.43 -3.43 -19.12
CA SER A 199 -3.20 -3.57 -18.31
C SER A 199 -3.29 -2.91 -16.92
N THR A 200 -4.42 -2.28 -16.59
CA THR A 200 -4.58 -1.49 -15.36
C THR A 200 -5.83 -1.86 -14.55
N GLY A 201 -6.42 -3.03 -14.80
CA GLY A 201 -7.59 -3.57 -14.13
C GLY A 201 -7.45 -3.63 -12.61
N LEU A 202 -6.25 -3.93 -12.08
CA LEU A 202 -5.97 -3.87 -10.62
C LEU A 202 -6.47 -2.56 -9.98
N PHE A 203 -6.32 -1.44 -10.68
CA PHE A 203 -6.60 -0.11 -10.15
C PHE A 203 -8.02 0.40 -10.46
N VAL A 204 -8.85 -0.39 -11.15
CA VAL A 204 -10.19 0.02 -11.62
C VAL A 204 -11.25 -0.82 -10.94
N PHE A 205 -12.01 -0.21 -10.02
CA PHE A 205 -13.16 -0.86 -9.39
C PHE A 205 -14.39 -0.82 -10.31
N PRO A 206 -15.18 -1.91 -10.39
CA PRO A 206 -16.35 -1.99 -11.27
C PRO A 206 -17.55 -1.25 -10.65
N ALA A 207 -17.46 0.08 -10.59
CA ALA A 207 -18.53 0.98 -10.16
C ALA A 207 -18.36 2.36 -10.81
N ASP A 208 -19.48 3.05 -11.00
CA ASP A 208 -19.49 4.43 -11.51
C ASP A 208 -18.81 5.39 -10.53
N ASP A 209 -19.05 5.21 -9.23
CA ASP A 209 -18.35 5.90 -8.15
C ASP A 209 -17.60 4.91 -7.25
N PRO A 210 -16.27 4.75 -7.42
CA PRO A 210 -15.45 3.92 -6.54
C PRO A 210 -15.46 4.39 -5.07
N GLU A 211 -15.77 5.66 -4.76
CA GLU A 211 -15.85 6.10 -3.36
C GLU A 211 -17.07 5.49 -2.64
N GLU A 212 -18.12 5.07 -3.36
CA GLU A 212 -19.22 4.29 -2.79
C GLU A 212 -18.70 2.98 -2.16
N ILE A 213 -17.91 2.21 -2.92
CA ILE A 213 -17.33 0.95 -2.46
C ILE A 213 -16.43 1.21 -1.24
N ARG A 214 -15.60 2.26 -1.30
CA ARG A 214 -14.71 2.64 -0.20
C ARG A 214 -15.49 3.02 1.07
N ASN A 215 -16.56 3.79 0.93
CA ASN A 215 -17.37 4.23 2.06
C ASN A 215 -18.15 3.07 2.69
N LYS A 216 -18.69 2.16 1.87
CA LYS A 216 -19.29 0.92 2.34
C LYS A 216 -18.30 0.05 3.12
N PHE A 217 -17.07 -0.10 2.61
CA PHE A 217 -16.01 -0.82 3.33
C PHE A 217 -15.70 -0.18 4.69
N LYS A 218 -15.54 1.15 4.74
CA LYS A 218 -15.30 1.87 6.00
C LYS A 218 -16.44 1.71 7.00
N ALA A 219 -17.70 1.78 6.55
CA ALA A 219 -18.85 1.52 7.41
C ALA A 219 -18.85 0.06 7.91
N GLY A 220 -18.50 -0.89 7.05
CA GLY A 220 -18.31 -2.29 7.41
C GLY A 220 -17.25 -2.50 8.48
N MET A 221 -16.12 -1.77 8.41
CA MET A 221 -15.07 -1.83 9.43
C MET A 221 -15.56 -1.33 10.81
N VAL A 222 -16.43 -0.33 10.84
CA VAL A 222 -17.07 0.15 12.09
C VAL A 222 -17.98 -0.93 12.68
N ILE A 223 -18.84 -1.54 11.86
CA ILE A 223 -19.73 -2.63 12.28
C ILE A 223 -18.91 -3.83 12.77
N ALA A 224 -17.83 -4.16 12.08
CA ALA A 224 -16.96 -5.24 12.49
C ALA A 224 -16.34 -4.97 13.87
N GLU A 225 -15.84 -3.77 14.10
CA GLU A 225 -15.18 -3.38 15.34
C GLU A 225 -16.07 -3.49 16.59
N GLU A 226 -17.37 -3.21 16.46
CA GLU A 226 -18.33 -3.29 17.58
C GLU A 226 -18.40 -4.67 18.24
N GLY A 227 -18.20 -5.74 17.45
CA GLY A 227 -18.27 -7.12 17.92
C GLY A 227 -16.93 -7.77 18.27
N LEU A 228 -15.81 -7.11 18.00
CA LEU A 228 -14.48 -7.69 18.18
C LEU A 228 -13.98 -7.52 19.62
N SER A 229 -13.35 -8.57 20.15
CA SER A 229 -12.61 -8.49 21.41
C SER A 229 -11.30 -7.70 21.22
N GLU A 230 -10.72 -7.21 22.32
CA GLU A 230 -9.43 -6.51 22.27
C GLU A 230 -8.29 -7.42 21.79
N GLU A 231 -8.35 -8.73 22.07
CA GLU A 231 -7.39 -9.71 21.54
C GLU A 231 -7.52 -9.84 20.02
N GLU A 232 -8.75 -9.90 19.48
CA GLU A 232 -8.98 -9.99 18.04
C GLU A 232 -8.54 -8.71 17.31
N LYS A 233 -8.79 -7.54 17.90
CA LYS A 233 -8.29 -6.26 17.37
C LYS A 233 -6.77 -6.23 17.35
N THR A 234 -6.13 -6.71 18.42
CA THR A 234 -4.67 -6.82 18.52
C THR A 234 -4.12 -7.77 17.44
N ASP A 235 -4.78 -8.91 17.21
CA ASP A 235 -4.41 -9.85 16.14
C ASP A 235 -4.48 -9.20 14.76
N ILE A 236 -5.55 -8.46 14.46
CA ILE A 236 -5.71 -7.74 13.18
C ILE A 236 -4.60 -6.70 13.00
N ILE A 237 -4.27 -5.95 14.05
CA ILE A 237 -3.19 -4.94 14.03
C ILE A 237 -1.83 -5.60 13.79
N ASN A 238 -1.54 -6.70 14.48
CA ASN A 238 -0.29 -7.43 14.34
C ASN A 238 -0.16 -8.04 12.94
N GLU A 239 -1.25 -8.59 12.40
CA GLU A 239 -1.28 -9.13 11.05
C GLU A 239 -1.08 -8.03 10.01
N ALA A 240 -1.68 -6.84 10.20
CA ALA A 240 -1.44 -5.69 9.33
C ALA A 240 0.05 -5.31 9.29
N ARG A 241 0.74 -5.32 10.45
CA ARG A 241 2.20 -5.12 10.48
C ARG A 241 2.95 -6.25 9.77
N ALA A 242 2.51 -7.49 9.89
CA ALA A 242 3.10 -8.64 9.18
C ALA A 242 2.95 -8.51 7.65
N ILE A 243 1.78 -8.08 7.16
CA ILE A 243 1.50 -7.83 5.75
C ILE A 243 2.53 -6.88 5.13
N PHE A 244 2.84 -5.75 5.79
CA PHE A 244 3.85 -4.82 5.26
C PHE A 244 5.25 -5.42 5.24
N LYS A 245 5.63 -6.22 6.25
CA LYS A 245 6.92 -6.94 6.25
C LYS A 245 7.00 -7.99 5.13
N TRP A 246 5.89 -8.65 4.82
CA TRP A 246 5.82 -9.57 3.68
C TRP A 246 5.91 -8.83 2.35
N ASN A 247 5.21 -7.70 2.21
CA ASN A 247 5.34 -6.84 1.03
C ASN A 247 6.79 -6.39 0.81
N GLU A 248 7.50 -6.01 1.88
CA GLU A 248 8.93 -5.68 1.81
C GLU A 248 9.78 -6.86 1.29
N LYS A 249 9.55 -8.08 1.81
CA LYS A 249 10.25 -9.28 1.32
C LYS A 249 9.97 -9.57 -0.16
N LEU A 250 8.73 -9.42 -0.61
CA LEU A 250 8.38 -9.57 -2.02
C LEU A 250 9.12 -8.54 -2.88
N ILE A 251 9.20 -7.29 -2.43
CA ILE A 251 9.91 -6.21 -3.12
C ILE A 251 11.40 -6.52 -3.23
N HIS A 252 12.03 -7.02 -2.15
CA HIS A 252 13.44 -7.42 -2.19
C HIS A 252 13.71 -8.63 -3.08
N GLU A 253 12.79 -9.60 -3.14
CA GLU A 253 12.89 -10.71 -4.10
C GLU A 253 12.83 -10.20 -5.54
N LEU A 254 11.92 -9.26 -5.82
CA LEU A 254 11.80 -8.62 -7.12
C LEU A 254 13.06 -7.87 -7.55
N ASP A 255 13.82 -7.28 -6.62
CA ASP A 255 15.10 -6.63 -6.97
C ASP A 255 16.08 -7.59 -7.63
N SER A 256 16.18 -8.79 -7.07
CA SER A 256 17.08 -9.83 -7.59
C SER A 256 16.61 -10.35 -8.95
N ILE A 257 15.30 -10.52 -9.12
CA ILE A 257 14.69 -11.01 -10.37
C ILE A 257 14.79 -9.98 -11.49
N CYS A 258 14.55 -8.70 -11.18
CA CYS A 258 14.55 -7.62 -12.15
C CYS A 258 15.96 -7.10 -12.45
N ALA A 259 16.97 -7.38 -11.61
CA ALA A 259 18.34 -6.91 -11.79
C ALA A 259 18.90 -7.13 -13.22
N PRO A 260 18.73 -8.30 -13.86
CA PRO A 260 19.21 -8.54 -15.22
C PRO A 260 18.42 -7.81 -16.31
N MET A 261 17.21 -7.34 -16.01
CA MET A 261 16.32 -6.65 -16.96
C MET A 261 16.67 -5.17 -17.12
N TYR A 262 17.53 -4.63 -16.25
CA TYR A 262 18.02 -3.25 -16.36
C TYR A 262 19.18 -3.17 -17.37
N VAL A 263 19.06 -2.26 -18.34
CA VAL A 263 20.15 -1.99 -19.28
C VAL A 263 21.28 -1.25 -18.53
N LYS A 264 22.53 -1.68 -18.73
CA LYS A 264 23.72 -1.00 -18.18
C LYS A 264 23.74 0.47 -18.61
N GLY A 265 23.53 1.38 -17.65
CA GLY A 265 23.57 2.84 -17.85
C GLY A 265 22.34 3.60 -17.33
N GLU A 266 21.18 2.94 -17.18
CA GLU A 266 19.94 3.59 -16.74
C GLU A 266 19.89 3.85 -15.22
N ALA A 267 20.49 2.98 -14.41
CA ALA A 267 20.56 3.12 -12.95
C ALA A 267 21.20 4.45 -12.49
N ALA A 268 22.19 4.97 -13.23
CA ALA A 268 22.87 6.24 -12.91
C ALA A 268 22.01 7.48 -13.21
N GLN A 269 21.09 7.38 -14.18
CA GLN A 269 20.15 8.44 -14.53
C GLN A 269 18.98 8.47 -13.52
N VAL A 270 18.59 7.29 -13.01
CA VAL A 270 17.49 7.17 -12.04
C VAL A 270 17.88 7.70 -10.67
N GLY A 271 19.11 7.46 -10.20
CA GLY A 271 19.60 8.09 -8.97
C GLY A 271 19.50 9.62 -8.98
N LYS A 272 19.65 10.26 -10.14
CA LYS A 272 19.48 11.72 -10.32
C LYS A 272 18.01 12.14 -10.33
N SER A 273 17.13 11.32 -10.91
CA SER A 273 15.68 11.57 -10.98
C SER A 273 14.99 11.41 -9.62
N VAL A 274 15.37 10.38 -8.85
CA VAL A 274 14.91 10.13 -7.48
C VAL A 274 15.31 11.28 -6.55
N MET A 275 16.54 11.79 -6.69
CA MET A 275 17.00 13.00 -5.98
C MET A 275 16.18 14.24 -6.32
N ALA A 276 15.76 14.41 -7.58
CA ALA A 276 14.92 15.53 -8.01
C ALA A 276 13.47 15.39 -7.52
N PHE A 277 12.93 14.17 -7.51
CA PHE A 277 11.58 13.88 -6.99
C PHE A 277 11.52 14.05 -5.47
N ALA A 278 12.50 13.54 -4.72
CA ALA A 278 12.60 13.72 -3.27
C ALA A 278 12.67 15.20 -2.88
N LYS A 279 13.45 16.02 -3.61
CA LYS A 279 13.48 17.49 -3.43
C LYS A 279 12.11 18.14 -3.72
N LYS A 280 11.36 17.63 -4.71
CA LYS A 280 10.04 18.16 -5.12
C LYS A 280 8.90 17.76 -4.17
N VAL A 281 9.00 16.60 -3.53
CA VAL A 281 8.10 16.17 -2.44
C VAL A 281 8.38 17.01 -1.19
N GLN A 282 9.66 17.22 -0.85
CA GLN A 282 10.08 18.07 0.26
C GLN A 282 9.62 19.54 0.11
N SER A 283 9.55 20.06 -1.12
CA SER A 283 9.07 21.42 -1.38
C SER A 283 7.54 21.58 -1.41
N ARG A 284 6.77 20.47 -1.40
CA ARG A 284 5.29 20.48 -1.50
C ARG A 284 4.57 20.12 -0.19
N CYS A 285 5.32 19.76 0.84
CA CYS A 285 4.80 19.51 2.18
C CYS A 285 5.48 20.48 3.17
N PRO A 286 4.95 21.70 3.39
CA PRO A 286 5.25 22.44 4.60
C PRO A 286 4.42 21.77 5.70
N VAL A 287 4.96 20.74 6.33
CA VAL A 287 4.39 20.23 7.58
C VAL A 287 5.17 20.89 8.71
N ASP A 288 4.61 21.96 9.23
CA ASP A 288 4.93 22.46 10.54
C ASP A 288 4.73 21.30 11.55
N GLY A 289 5.77 21.01 12.35
CA GLY A 289 5.57 20.33 13.62
C GLY A 289 6.44 19.12 13.96
N TYR A 290 7.21 18.50 13.06
CA TYR A 290 8.05 17.35 13.43
C TYR A 290 9.47 17.43 12.87
N LYS A 291 10.40 17.84 13.73
CA LYS A 291 11.84 17.80 13.49
C LYS A 291 12.35 16.36 13.61
N LEU A 292 12.26 15.58 12.53
CA LEU A 292 13.28 14.55 12.30
C LEU A 292 14.41 15.24 11.53
N PRO A 293 15.62 15.40 12.11
CA PRO A 293 16.66 16.20 11.48
C PRO A 293 17.04 15.51 10.17
N ALA A 294 16.81 16.21 9.05
CA ALA A 294 17.14 15.77 7.70
C ALA A 294 18.58 15.27 7.55
N ALA A 295 19.47 15.65 8.46
CA ALA A 295 20.81 15.12 8.60
C ALA A 295 20.86 13.60 8.89
N VAL A 296 19.94 13.04 9.68
CA VAL A 296 19.92 11.60 10.00
C VAL A 296 19.47 10.78 8.79
N MET A 297 18.44 11.26 8.08
CA MET A 297 18.00 10.64 6.81
C MET A 297 19.10 10.71 5.75
N LEU A 298 19.77 11.86 5.62
CA LEU A 298 20.89 12.05 4.69
C LEU A 298 22.11 11.20 5.06
N LEU A 299 22.42 11.04 6.36
CA LEU A 299 23.53 10.21 6.83
C LEU A 299 23.24 8.71 6.64
N CYS A 300 22.01 8.24 6.86
CA CYS A 300 21.58 6.89 6.51
C CYS A 300 21.69 6.64 4.99
N PHE A 301 21.32 7.63 4.18
CA PHE A 301 21.40 7.56 2.72
C PHE A 301 22.85 7.54 2.22
N LEU A 302 23.73 8.38 2.79
CA LEU A 302 25.16 8.42 2.46
C LEU A 302 25.89 7.15 2.93
N TRP A 303 25.45 6.54 4.04
CA TRP A 303 25.96 5.26 4.52
C TRP A 303 25.60 4.10 3.57
N LEU A 304 24.38 4.09 3.04
CA LEU A 304 23.93 3.10 2.03
C LEU A 304 24.65 3.24 0.69
N ILE A 305 24.86 4.47 0.22
CA ILE A 305 25.63 4.73 -1.02
C ILE A 305 27.08 4.26 -0.88
N LYS A 306 27.74 4.48 0.27
CA LYS A 306 29.10 3.99 0.51
C LYS A 306 29.21 2.45 0.48
N ARG A 307 28.15 1.73 0.84
CA ARG A 307 28.13 0.26 0.87
C ARG A 307 27.86 -0.36 -0.51
N ALA A 308 27.14 0.34 -1.39
CA ALA A 308 26.86 -0.10 -2.75
C ALA A 308 28.03 0.10 -3.73
N PHE A 309 29.05 0.89 -3.38
CA PHE A 309 30.24 1.13 -4.21
C PHE A 309 31.50 0.36 -3.74
N LEU A 310 31.39 -0.46 -2.70
CA LEU A 310 32.47 -1.29 -2.15
C LEU A 310 32.15 -2.80 -2.15
N ALA A 311 31.17 -3.23 -2.95
CA ALA A 311 30.87 -4.63 -3.24
C ALA A 311 30.92 -4.87 -4.75
#